data_AF-A0A929VCM7-F1
#
_entry.id   AF-A0A929VCM7-F1
#
_cell.length_a   1.000
_cell.length_b   1.000
_cell.length_c   1.000
_cell.angle_alpha   90.00
_cell.angle_beta   90.00
_cell.angle_gamma   90.00
#
_symmetry.space_group_name_H-M   'P 1'
#
loop_
_entity.id
_entity.type
_entity.pdbx_description
1 polymer ?
#
loop_
_entity_poly.entity_id
_entity_poly.type
_entity_poly.pdbx_seq_one_letter_code
_entity_poly.pdbx_strand_id
1 'polypeptide(L)'
;MKAMDKMYYLVALVLQGIALILEILPVGAVMVFATSPTERTIEVYSYFSMLPVGYANFTPLLTGILTILIVLLGVIALFEFDKATGIRKVVLVCSIASLLFSVVPLFLFGAVGMTAASYAVSCMILLSICLQAVINRQESFVPSE
;
A
#
# COMPACT_ATOMS: atom_id res chain seq x y z
N MET A 1 -3.62 -3.55 -27.63
CA MET A 1 -2.75 -3.69 -26.43
C MET A 1 -2.84 -2.46 -25.54
N LYS A 2 -2.45 -1.26 -25.99
CA LYS A 2 -2.45 -0.02 -25.18
C LYS A 2 -3.71 0.27 -24.34
N ALA A 3 -4.92 0.05 -24.89
CA ALA A 3 -6.16 0.28 -24.14
C ALA A 3 -6.33 -0.68 -22.94
N MET A 4 -5.89 -1.93 -23.08
CA MET A 4 -5.92 -2.91 -21.99
C MET A 4 -4.88 -2.57 -20.93
N ASP A 5 -3.68 -2.13 -21.33
CA ASP A 5 -2.63 -1.71 -20.39
C ASP A 5 -3.05 -0.50 -19.55
N LYS A 6 -3.69 0.47 -20.19
CA LYS A 6 -4.29 1.63 -19.49
C LYS A 6 -5.41 1.20 -18.55
N MET A 7 -6.23 0.22 -18.93
CA MET A 7 -7.27 -0.34 -18.06
C MET A 7 -6.67 -1.06 -16.85
N TYR A 8 -5.67 -1.92 -17.04
CA TYR A 8 -4.96 -2.56 -15.94
C TYR A 8 -4.32 -1.54 -14.99
N TYR A 9 -3.79 -0.45 -15.54
CA TYR A 9 -3.20 0.61 -14.73
C TYR A 9 -4.26 1.35 -13.91
N LEU A 10 -5.40 1.66 -14.52
CA LEU A 10 -6.53 2.26 -13.83
C LEU A 10 -7.03 1.36 -12.69
N VAL A 11 -7.17 0.05 -12.93
CA VAL A 11 -7.57 -0.91 -11.90
C VAL A 11 -6.53 -0.96 -10.77
N ALA A 12 -5.23 -0.98 -11.09
CA ALA A 12 -4.18 -0.92 -10.09
C ALA A 12 -4.28 0.35 -9.23
N LEU A 13 -4.55 1.50 -9.86
CA LEU A 13 -4.74 2.76 -9.16
C LEU A 13 -5.99 2.77 -8.28
N VAL A 14 -7.10 2.18 -8.73
CA VAL A 14 -8.31 2.01 -7.92
C VAL A 14 -8.05 1.13 -6.70
N LEU A 15 -7.30 0.03 -6.85
CA LEU A 15 -6.90 -0.83 -5.73
C LEU A 15 -6.07 -0.05 -4.68
N GLN A 16 -5.14 0.80 -5.13
CA GLN A 16 -4.38 1.69 -4.25
C GLN A 16 -5.27 2.73 -3.56
N GLY A 17 -6.27 3.26 -4.28
CA GLY A 17 -7.28 4.16 -3.69
C GLY A 17 -8.12 3.47 -2.62
N ILE A 18 -8.52 2.22 -2.82
CA ILE A 18 -9.25 1.42 -1.82
C ILE A 18 -8.36 1.15 -0.60
N ALA A 19 -7.09 0.79 -0.81
CA ALA A 19 -6.12 0.64 0.26
C ALA A 19 -6.01 1.92 1.09
N LEU A 20 -5.85 3.07 0.43
CA LEU A 20 -5.77 4.37 1.11
C LEU A 20 -7.01 4.68 1.97
N ILE A 21 -8.21 4.38 1.47
CA ILE A 21 -9.45 4.57 2.24
C ILE A 21 -9.42 3.71 3.52
N LEU A 22 -9.00 2.45 3.42
CA LEU A 22 -8.87 1.55 4.57
C LEU A 22 -7.80 2.02 5.57
N GLU A 23 -6.71 2.61 5.10
CA GLU A 23 -5.64 3.18 5.93
C GLU A 23 -6.11 4.41 6.72
N ILE A 24 -6.98 5.24 6.13
CA ILE A 24 -7.59 6.41 6.79
C ILE A 24 -8.56 5.98 7.89
N LEU A 25 -9.31 4.90 7.69
CA LEU A 25 -10.28 4.42 8.67
C LEU A 25 -9.59 3.93 9.95
N PRO A 26 -10.20 4.13 11.15
CA PRO A 26 -9.64 3.70 12.43
C PRO A 26 -9.84 2.20 12.68
N VAL A 27 -9.49 1.37 11.69
CA VAL A 27 -9.72 -0.09 11.69
C VAL A 27 -8.46 -0.87 11.30
N GLY A 28 -7.33 -0.19 11.07
CA GLY A 28 -6.13 -0.78 10.47
C GLY A 28 -5.01 -1.10 11.46
N ALA A 29 -4.47 -0.09 12.13
CA ALA A 29 -3.25 -0.23 12.93
C ALA A 29 -3.58 -0.75 14.34
N VAL A 30 -3.08 -1.95 14.67
CA VAL A 30 -3.31 -2.55 15.99
C VAL A 30 -2.27 -2.08 17.00
N MET A 31 -2.76 -1.78 18.20
CA MET A 31 -1.97 -1.48 19.39
C MET A 31 -2.37 -2.42 20.51
N VAL A 32 -1.39 -3.03 21.16
CA VAL A 32 -1.61 -3.91 22.31
C VAL A 32 -0.94 -3.28 23.53
N PHE A 33 -1.75 -2.84 24.49
CA PHE A 33 -1.30 -2.22 25.73
C PHE A 33 -1.34 -3.24 26.86
N ALA A 34 -0.29 -3.31 27.68
CA ALA A 34 -0.30 -4.09 28.91
C ALA A 34 -0.76 -3.18 30.07
N THR A 35 -2.04 -3.26 30.42
CA THR A 35 -2.64 -2.46 31.51
C THR A 35 -2.36 -3.08 32.88
N SER A 36 -2.07 -4.38 32.94
CA SER A 36 -1.57 -5.09 34.13
C SER A 36 -0.69 -6.29 33.71
N PRO A 37 0.02 -6.97 34.64
CA PRO A 37 0.85 -8.13 34.30
C PRO A 37 0.07 -9.28 33.63
N THR A 38 -1.25 -9.34 33.81
CA THR A 38 -2.11 -10.40 33.27
C THR A 38 -3.13 -9.88 32.25
N GLU A 39 -3.25 -8.57 32.08
CA GLU A 39 -4.29 -7.96 31.24
C GLU A 39 -3.67 -7.19 30.09
N ARG A 40 -4.27 -7.36 28.91
CA ARG A 40 -3.91 -6.63 27.70
C ARG A 40 -5.15 -6.03 27.08
N THR A 41 -5.04 -4.76 26.70
CA THR A 41 -6.08 -4.05 25.94
C THR A 41 -5.63 -3.94 24.50
N ILE A 42 -6.49 -4.33 23.57
CA ILE A 42 -6.25 -4.17 22.14
C ILE A 42 -7.05 -2.97 21.65
N GLU A 43 -6.36 -2.02 21.04
CA GLU A 43 -6.96 -0.83 20.44
C GLU A 43 -6.56 -0.74 18.98
N VAL A 44 -7.46 -0.23 18.14
CA VAL A 44 -7.25 -0.15 16.69
C VAL A 44 -7.35 1.29 16.24
N TYR A 45 -6.40 1.71 15.42
CA TYR A 45 -6.20 3.07 14.98
C TYR A 45 -6.14 3.18 13.45
N SER A 46 -6.23 4.40 12.96
CA SER A 46 -5.86 4.72 11.58
C SER A 46 -4.35 4.57 11.41
N TYR A 47 -3.90 4.26 10.20
CA TYR A 47 -2.47 4.26 9.85
C TYR A 47 -1.84 5.65 10.01
N PHE A 48 -2.66 6.72 9.96
CA PHE A 48 -2.22 8.10 10.14
C PHE A 48 -2.25 8.58 11.59
N SER A 49 -2.60 7.72 12.55
CA SER A 49 -2.49 8.06 13.97
C SER A 49 -1.02 8.16 14.37
N MET A 50 -0.67 9.22 15.11
CA MET A 50 0.66 9.36 15.70
C MET A 50 0.85 8.50 16.95
N LEU A 51 -0.23 7.94 17.51
CA LEU A 51 -0.15 7.11 18.72
C LEU A 51 0.67 5.83 18.49
N PRO A 52 0.42 5.01 17.44
CA PRO A 52 1.28 3.86 17.13
C PRO A 52 2.76 4.22 16.94
N VAL A 53 3.07 5.38 16.37
CA VAL A 53 4.44 5.87 16.18
C VAL A 53 5.14 6.09 17.52
N GLY A 54 4.45 6.69 18.49
CA GLY A 54 4.99 6.89 19.85
C GLY A 54 5.33 5.59 20.59
N TYR A 55 4.75 4.47 20.16
CA TYR A 55 5.00 3.13 20.69
C TYR A 55 5.80 2.25 19.71
N ALA A 56 6.56 2.86 18.80
CA ALA A 56 7.43 2.21 17.83
C ALA A 56 6.73 1.32 16.78
N ASN A 57 5.40 1.35 16.67
CA ASN A 57 4.65 0.75 15.57
C ASN A 57 4.44 1.79 14.45
N PHE A 58 5.53 2.23 13.82
CA PHE A 58 5.52 3.31 12.81
C PHE A 58 5.32 2.83 11.36
N THR A 59 5.34 1.52 11.12
CA THR A 59 5.21 0.94 9.77
C THR A 59 3.83 1.14 9.12
N PRO A 60 2.70 1.19 9.84
CA PRO A 60 1.42 1.57 9.25
C PRO A 60 1.47 2.99 8.67
N LEU A 61 2.07 3.95 9.38
CA LEU A 61 2.21 5.32 8.88
C LEU A 61 3.06 5.40 7.61
N LEU A 62 4.19 4.70 7.57
CA LEU A 62 5.04 4.64 6.37
C LEU A 62 4.32 4.02 5.17
N THR A 63 3.51 2.98 5.42
CA THR A 63 2.63 2.37 4.40
C THR A 63 1.69 3.44 3.84
N GLY A 64 0.96 4.14 4.71
CA GLY A 64 0.00 5.18 4.29
C GLY A 64 0.63 6.34 3.52
N ILE A 65 1.80 6.82 3.94
CA ILE A 65 2.53 7.87 3.22
C ILE A 65 2.92 7.42 1.81
N LEU A 66 3.41 6.19 1.66
CA LEU A 66 3.74 5.63 0.35
C LEU A 66 2.49 5.43 -0.50
N THR A 67 1.38 4.95 0.07
CA THR A 67 0.12 4.79 -0.65
C THR A 67 -0.38 6.14 -1.20
N ILE A 68 -0.29 7.22 -0.43
CA ILE A 68 -0.59 8.58 -0.92
C ILE A 68 0.31 8.94 -2.11
N LEU A 69 1.63 8.75 -1.98
CA LEU A 69 2.59 9.05 -3.05
C LEU A 69 2.29 8.24 -4.32
N ILE A 70 2.00 6.95 -4.18
CA ILE A 70 1.64 6.02 -5.24
C ILE A 70 0.38 6.50 -5.98
N VAL A 71 -0.65 6.90 -5.24
CA VAL A 71 -1.90 7.40 -5.83
C VAL A 71 -1.65 8.70 -6.60
N LEU A 72 -0.91 9.66 -6.02
CA LEU A 72 -0.62 10.94 -6.68
C LEU A 72 0.22 10.75 -7.95
N LEU A 73 1.33 10.03 -7.87
CA LEU A 73 2.17 9.72 -9.04
C LEU A 73 1.41 8.88 -10.06
N GLY A 74 0.55 7.97 -9.60
CA GLY A 74 -0.28 7.13 -10.43
C GLY A 74 -1.31 7.92 -11.24
N VAL A 75 -1.96 8.91 -10.63
CA VAL A 75 -2.87 9.83 -11.33
C VAL A 75 -2.11 10.61 -12.40
N ILE A 76 -0.92 11.14 -12.09
CA ILE A 76 -0.09 11.87 -13.06
C ILE A 76 0.28 10.97 -14.25
N ALA A 77 0.75 9.75 -13.96
CA ALA A 77 1.10 8.78 -14.99
C ALA A 77 -0.12 8.30 -15.80
N LEU A 78 -1.34 8.33 -15.25
CA LEU A 78 -2.55 7.99 -16.00
C LEU A 78 -2.89 9.03 -17.09
N PHE A 79 -2.64 10.32 -16.81
CA PHE A 79 -2.82 11.40 -17.79
C PHE A 79 -1.76 11.38 -18.88
N GLU A 80 -0.50 11.11 -18.52
CA GLU A 80 0.63 11.08 -19.46
C GLU A 80 1.09 9.65 -19.78
N PHE A 81 0.15 8.70 -19.89
CA PHE A 81 0.43 7.26 -19.90
C PHE A 81 1.52 6.80 -20.89
N ASP A 82 1.51 7.30 -22.12
CA ASP A 82 2.50 6.94 -23.14
C ASP A 82 3.92 7.48 -22.85
N LYS A 83 4.05 8.55 -22.06
CA LYS A 83 5.34 9.22 -21.76
C LYS A 83 5.85 8.90 -20.35
N ALA A 84 4.97 8.47 -19.45
CA ALA A 84 5.24 8.31 -18.03
C ALA A 84 5.87 6.96 -17.64
N THR A 85 6.62 6.29 -18.52
CA THR A 85 7.23 4.98 -18.25
C THR A 85 8.17 5.00 -17.03
N GLY A 86 8.92 6.10 -16.84
CA GLY A 86 9.75 6.29 -15.63
C GLY A 86 8.91 6.36 -14.35
N ILE A 87 7.83 7.14 -14.36
CA ILE A 87 6.91 7.28 -13.22
C ILE A 87 6.24 5.94 -12.90
N ARG A 88 5.81 5.17 -13.91
CA ARG A 88 5.22 3.83 -13.72
C ARG A 88 6.18 2.85 -13.03
N LYS A 89 7.49 2.94 -13.30
CA LYS A 89 8.51 2.14 -12.60
C LYS A 89 8.70 2.59 -11.15
N VAL A 90 8.72 3.91 -10.90
CA VAL A 90 8.78 4.46 -9.54
C VAL A 90 7.56 4.02 -8.71
N VAL A 91 6.36 4.14 -9.28
CA VAL A 91 5.10 3.68 -8.68
C VAL A 91 5.16 2.20 -8.29
N LEU A 92 5.73 1.35 -9.16
CA LEU A 92 5.94 -0.07 -8.87
C LEU A 92 6.89 -0.31 -7.69
N VAL A 93 8.05 0.36 -7.68
CA VAL A 93 9.05 0.22 -6.60
C VAL A 93 8.47 0.72 -5.28
N CYS A 94 7.78 1.87 -5.28
CA CYS A 94 7.09 2.39 -4.11
C CYS A 94 6.00 1.44 -3.62
N SER A 95 5.23 0.82 -4.53
CA SER A 95 4.18 -0.16 -4.16
C SER A 95 4.78 -1.38 -3.47
N ILE A 96 5.92 -1.90 -3.97
CA ILE A 96 6.63 -3.01 -3.32
C ILE A 96 7.11 -2.61 -1.93
N ALA A 97 7.71 -1.43 -1.77
CA ALA A 97 8.13 -0.92 -0.47
C ALA A 97 6.93 -0.76 0.50
N SER A 98 5.80 -0.25 0.01
CA SER A 98 4.56 -0.11 0.80
C SER A 98 4.05 -1.47 1.26
N LEU A 99 4.02 -2.48 0.38
CA LEU A 99 3.65 -3.84 0.75
C LEU A 99 4.54 -4.39 1.87
N LEU A 100 5.87 -4.21 1.75
CA LEU A 100 6.82 -4.68 2.75
C LEU A 100 6.54 -4.05 4.11
N PHE A 101 6.29 -2.74 4.19
CA PHE A 101 5.91 -2.08 5.44
C PHE A 101 4.56 -2.57 5.97
N SER A 102 3.57 -2.77 5.10
CA SER A 102 2.22 -3.18 5.50
C SER A 102 2.19 -4.54 6.21
N VAL A 103 3.15 -5.43 5.90
CA VAL A 103 3.23 -6.77 6.49
C VAL A 103 4.14 -6.85 7.71
N VAL A 104 4.93 -5.81 8.02
CA VAL A 104 5.81 -5.82 9.22
C VAL A 104 5.05 -6.13 10.52
N PRO A 105 3.86 -5.57 10.79
CA PRO A 105 3.11 -5.88 12.01
C PRO A 105 2.81 -7.38 12.16
N LEU A 106 2.59 -8.11 11.07
CA LEU A 106 2.39 -9.56 11.07
C LEU A 106 3.65 -10.30 11.54
N PHE A 107 4.83 -9.87 11.11
CA PHE A 107 6.09 -10.51 11.50
C PHE A 107 6.50 -10.17 12.94
N LEU A 108 6.24 -8.95 13.40
CA LEU A 108 6.63 -8.49 14.74
C LEU A 108 5.67 -8.95 15.83
N PHE A 109 4.37 -8.94 15.55
CA PHE A 109 3.32 -9.15 16.56
C PHE A 109 2.43 -10.36 16.26
N GLY A 110 2.72 -11.10 15.17
CA GLY A 110 1.90 -12.22 14.73
C GLY A 110 0.52 -11.78 14.25
N ALA A 111 -0.43 -12.72 14.21
CA ALA A 111 -1.79 -12.46 13.75
C ALA A 111 -2.53 -11.39 14.59
N VAL A 112 -2.13 -11.19 15.85
CA VAL A 112 -2.71 -10.17 16.73
C VAL A 112 -2.35 -8.75 16.26
N GLY A 113 -1.23 -8.57 15.57
CA GLY A 113 -0.82 -7.27 15.01
C GLY A 113 -1.59 -6.84 13.76
N MET A 114 -2.51 -7.68 13.26
CA MET A 114 -3.23 -7.45 12.02
C MET A 114 -4.74 -7.47 12.25
N THR A 115 -5.45 -6.57 11.58
CA THR A 115 -6.91 -6.61 11.47
C THR A 115 -7.32 -7.13 10.09
N ALA A 116 -8.61 -7.44 9.92
CA ALA A 116 -9.16 -7.72 8.60
C ALA A 116 -8.89 -6.57 7.60
N ALA A 117 -8.90 -5.32 8.06
CA ALA A 117 -8.61 -4.17 7.22
C ALA A 117 -7.12 -4.08 6.84
N SER A 118 -6.18 -4.35 7.75
CA SER A 118 -4.75 -4.33 7.40
C SER A 118 -4.38 -5.47 6.45
N TYR A 119 -4.98 -6.66 6.60
CA TYR A 119 -4.86 -7.74 5.62
C TYR A 119 -5.44 -7.32 4.25
N ALA A 120 -6.61 -6.69 4.24
CA ALA A 120 -7.21 -6.19 3.01
C ALA A 120 -6.30 -5.15 2.32
N VAL A 121 -5.71 -4.22 3.07
CA VAL A 121 -4.72 -3.26 2.55
C VAL A 121 -3.55 -3.98 1.87
N SER A 122 -2.90 -4.93 2.56
CA SER A 122 -1.79 -5.70 1.96
C SER A 122 -2.22 -6.47 0.70
N CYS A 123 -3.41 -7.05 0.69
CA CYS A 123 -3.95 -7.74 -0.49
C CYS A 123 -4.21 -6.78 -1.66
N MET A 124 -4.81 -5.61 -1.42
CA MET A 124 -5.06 -4.62 -2.47
C MET A 124 -3.75 -4.10 -3.07
N ILE A 125 -2.75 -3.81 -2.23
CA ILE A 125 -1.42 -3.39 -2.68
C ILE A 125 -0.74 -4.50 -3.49
N LEU A 126 -0.81 -5.76 -3.05
CA LEU A 126 -0.25 -6.90 -3.77
C LEU A 126 -0.89 -7.08 -5.15
N LEU A 127 -2.22 -7.05 -5.24
CA LEU A 127 -2.94 -7.15 -6.51
C LEU A 127 -2.58 -5.98 -7.44
N SER A 128 -2.48 -4.77 -6.89
CA SER A 128 -1.99 -3.60 -7.62
C SER A 128 -0.58 -3.82 -8.18
N ILE A 129 0.35 -4.38 -7.40
CA ILE A 129 1.72 -4.70 -7.85
C ILE A 129 1.68 -5.68 -9.01
N CYS A 130 0.86 -6.74 -8.93
CA CYS A 130 0.73 -7.72 -10.01
C CYS A 130 0.32 -7.05 -11.34
N LEU A 131 -0.67 -6.16 -11.31
CA LEU A 131 -1.13 -5.43 -12.49
C LEU A 131 -0.06 -4.46 -13.01
N GLN A 132 0.59 -3.69 -12.13
CA GLN A 132 1.68 -2.80 -12.50
C GLN A 132 2.87 -3.55 -13.13
N ALA A 133 3.20 -4.74 -12.60
CA ALA A 133 4.27 -5.57 -13.12
C ALA A 133 3.96 -6.12 -14.53
N VAL A 134 2.71 -6.49 -14.82
CA VAL A 134 2.29 -6.91 -16.17
C VAL A 134 2.54 -5.78 -17.18
N ILE A 135 2.13 -4.55 -16.84
CA ILE A 135 2.30 -3.38 -17.72
C ILE A 135 3.78 -3.07 -17.94
N ASN A 136 4.58 -3.03 -16.86
CA ASN A 136 6.00 -2.68 -16.96
C ASN A 136 6.84 -3.73 -17.69
N ARG A 137 6.41 -5.01 -17.73
CA ARG A 137 7.06 -6.07 -18.51
C ARG A 137 6.83 -5.94 -20.03
N GLN A 138 5.66 -5.49 -20.44
CA GLN A 138 5.33 -5.30 -21.87
C GLN A 138 6.18 -4.18 -22.49
N GLU A 139 6.44 -3.12 -21.72
CA GLU A 139 7.25 -1.97 -22.15
C GLU A 139 8.75 -2.31 -22.32
N SER A 140 9.28 -3.28 -21.58
CA SER A 140 10.68 -3.74 -21.75
C SER A 140 10.94 -4.53 -23.04
N PHE A 141 9.89 -5.00 -23.72
CA PHE A 141 10.00 -5.76 -24.98
C PHE A 141 9.82 -4.88 -26.23
N VAL A 142 9.42 -3.62 -26.09
CA VAL A 142 9.35 -2.66 -27.20
C VAL A 142 10.67 -1.87 -27.19
N PRO A 143 11.54 -2.01 -28.21
CA PRO A 143 12.76 -1.24 -28.28
C PRO A 143 12.42 0.26 -28.31
N SER A 144 13.16 1.07 -27.54
CA SER A 144 13.12 2.52 -27.67
C SER A 144 13.67 2.89 -29.05
N GLU A 145 12.77 3.30 -29.95
CA GLU A 145 13.14 3.98 -31.21
C GLU A 145 13.84 5.32 -30.96
#